data_AF-A0A161Z6D6-F1
#
_entry.id   AF-A0A161Z6D6-F1
#
_cell.length_a   1.000
_cell.length_b   1.000
_cell.length_c   1.000
_cell.angle_alpha   90.00
_cell.angle_beta   90.00
_cell.angle_gamma   90.00
#
_symmetry.space_group_name_H-M   'P 1'
#
loop_
_entity.id
_entity.type
_entity.pdbx_description
1 polymer ?
#
loop_
_entity_poly.entity_id
_entity_poly.type
_entity_poly.pdbx_seq_one_letter_code
_entity_poly.pdbx_strand_id
1 'polypeptide(L)'
;MAFTSVVFKNPNTGAMKEAPIGFSWTVFFFGFFPPLFRGDIKWAAIMFIVACFTFGLSNIVFMFIYNKLYVRDLIGSGYKAQSIASGDLSYVSAKIGMEIPRLEAVSG
;
A
#
# COMPACT_ATOMS: atom_id res chain seq x y z
N MET A 1 -3.80 -2.20 13.71
CA MET A 1 -3.51 -0.91 13.06
C MET A 1 -2.36 -1.11 12.10
N ALA A 2 -2.20 -0.24 11.09
CA ALA A 2 -0.93 -0.19 10.38
C ALA A 2 0.16 0.08 11.41
N PHE A 3 1.17 -0.78 11.49
CA PHE A 3 2.20 -0.67 12.52
C PHE A 3 3.34 0.25 12.10
N THR A 4 3.43 0.54 10.79
CA THR A 4 4.35 1.51 10.19
C THR A 4 3.80 1.96 8.83
N SER A 5 4.36 3.02 8.27
CA SER A 5 4.14 3.44 6.88
C SER A 5 5.48 3.65 6.17
N VAL A 6 5.50 3.33 4.87
CA VAL A 6 6.67 3.53 4.01
C VAL A 6 6.30 4.62 3.00
N VAL A 7 7.18 5.60 2.86
CA VAL A 7 7.07 6.64 1.86
C VAL A 7 7.83 6.20 0.62
N PHE A 8 7.10 6.13 -0.49
CA PHE A 8 7.60 5.73 -1.80
C PHE A 8 7.78 6.95 -2.70
N LYS A 9 8.89 6.98 -3.44
CA LYS A 9 9.17 7.98 -4.49
C LYS A 9 9.37 7.28 -5.82
N ASN A 10 8.73 7.78 -6.87
CA ASN A 10 9.07 7.37 -8.23
C ASN A 10 10.29 8.19 -8.71
N PRO A 11 11.43 7.56 -9.05
CA PRO A 11 12.63 8.28 -9.48
C PRO A 11 12.45 8.95 -10.85
N ASN A 12 11.56 8.46 -11.70
CA ASN A 12 11.35 8.98 -13.05
C ASN A 12 10.39 10.18 -13.07
N THR A 13 9.37 10.18 -12.20
CA THR A 13 8.34 11.23 -12.17
C THR A 13 8.44 12.16 -10.96
N GLY A 14 9.20 11.79 -9.93
CA GLY A 14 9.27 12.50 -8.66
C GLY A 14 8.04 12.32 -7.77
N ALA A 15 7.01 11.58 -8.21
CA ALA A 15 5.78 11.39 -7.47
C ALA A 15 6.01 10.67 -6.14
N MET A 16 5.38 11.18 -5.08
CA MET A 16 5.48 10.67 -3.71
C MET A 16 4.17 10.00 -3.30
N LYS A 17 4.26 8.81 -2.71
CA LYS A 17 3.09 8.07 -2.20
C LYS A 17 3.42 7.43 -0.86
N GLU A 18 2.54 7.62 0.12
CA GLU A 18 2.65 6.94 1.41
C GLU A 18 1.84 5.64 1.39
N ALA A 19 2.44 4.55 1.87
CA ALA A 19 1.82 3.25 1.94
C ALA A 19 1.88 2.69 3.38
N PRO A 20 0.75 2.58 4.08
CA PRO A 20 0.70 1.93 5.39
C PRO A 20 0.92 0.42 5.26
N ILE A 21 1.59 -0.18 6.25
CA ILE A 21 1.88 -1.62 6.29
C ILE A 21 1.09 -2.31 7.40
N GLY A 22 0.47 -3.44 7.05
CA GLY A 22 -0.32 -4.27 7.96
C GLY A 22 -1.81 -4.04 7.80
N PHE A 23 -2.55 -4.21 8.89
CA PHE A 23 -4.00 -4.22 8.89
C PHE A 23 -4.61 -2.85 8.56
N SER A 24 -5.58 -2.81 7.65
CA SER A 24 -6.32 -1.61 7.25
C SER A 24 -7.70 -1.54 7.90
N TRP A 25 -7.80 -0.78 9.00
CA TRP A 25 -9.10 -0.45 9.61
C TRP A 25 -9.99 0.38 8.69
N THR A 26 -9.39 1.26 7.89
CA THR A 26 -10.15 2.10 6.96
C THR A 26 -10.82 1.26 5.89
N VAL A 27 -10.17 0.21 5.37
CA VAL A 27 -10.82 -0.72 4.42
C VAL A 27 -11.90 -1.54 5.09
N PHE A 28 -11.73 -1.93 6.36
CA PHE A 28 -12.75 -2.68 7.08
C PHE A 28 -14.09 -1.92 7.13
N PHE A 29 -14.05 -0.66 7.57
CA PHE A 29 -15.25 0.16 7.76
C PHE A 29 -15.76 0.81 6.47
N PHE A 30 -14.86 1.14 5.54
CA PHE A 30 -15.19 1.96 4.36
C PHE A 30 -14.92 1.27 3.01
N GLY A 31 -14.53 -0.01 3.01
CA GLY A 31 -14.34 -0.80 1.79
C GLY A 31 -13.43 -0.13 0.76
N PHE A 32 -14.00 0.29 -0.36
CA PHE A 32 -13.28 0.86 -1.51
C PHE A 32 -12.96 2.36 -1.40
N PHE A 33 -13.48 3.09 -0.42
CA PHE A 33 -13.20 4.53 -0.28
C PHE A 33 -11.71 4.83 -0.01
N PRO A 34 -10.99 4.10 0.85
CA PRO A 34 -9.57 4.35 1.08
C PRO A 34 -8.68 4.24 -0.18
N PRO A 35 -8.79 3.20 -1.05
CA PRO A 35 -8.06 3.20 -2.31
C PRO A 35 -8.42 4.38 -3.22
N LEU A 36 -9.69 4.79 -3.26
CA LEU A 36 -10.12 5.93 -4.05
C LEU A 36 -9.40 7.23 -3.61
N PHE A 37 -9.35 7.51 -2.31
CA PHE A 37 -8.66 8.69 -1.77
C PHE A 37 -7.13 8.64 -1.91
N ARG A 38 -6.55 7.45 -2.04
CA ARG A 38 -5.11 7.27 -2.32
C ARG A 38 -4.77 7.36 -3.82
N GLY A 39 -5.76 7.58 -4.68
CA GLY A 39 -5.59 7.58 -6.12
C GLY A 39 -5.25 6.19 -6.69
N ASP A 40 -5.63 5.12 -5.98
CA ASP A 40 -5.53 3.74 -6.44
C ASP A 40 -6.86 3.30 -7.06
N ILE A 41 -7.12 3.81 -8.26
CA ILE A 41 -8.38 3.59 -8.98
C ILE A 41 -8.57 2.10 -9.32
N LYS A 42 -7.47 1.37 -9.56
CA LYS A 42 -7.52 -0.06 -9.89
C LYS A 42 -8.09 -0.87 -8.73
N TRP A 43 -7.55 -0.73 -7.52
CA TRP A 43 -8.07 -1.45 -6.36
C TRP A 43 -9.41 -0.90 -5.88
N ALA A 44 -9.68 0.40 -6.03
CA ALA A 44 -10.99 0.97 -5.73
C ALA A 44 -12.10 0.30 -6.57
N ALA A 45 -11.91 0.18 -7.88
CA ALA A 45 -12.88 -0.46 -8.76
C ALA A 45 -13.07 -1.95 -8.45
N ILE A 46 -11.96 -2.69 -8.25
CA ILE A 46 -12.02 -4.12 -7.90
C ILE A 46 -12.76 -4.33 -6.59
N MET A 47 -12.40 -3.59 -5.54
CA MET A 47 -13.05 -3.73 -4.24
C MET A 47 -14.52 -3.32 -4.27
N PHE A 48 -14.89 -2.30 -5.05
CA PHE A 48 -16.29 -1.92 -5.22
C PHE A 48 -17.11 -3.04 -5.86
N ILE A 49 -16.64 -3.61 -6.97
CA ILE A 49 -17.33 -4.70 -7.67
C ILE A 49 -17.48 -5.92 -6.76
N VAL A 50 -16.40 -6.33 -6.08
CA VAL A 50 -16.43 -7.48 -5.17
C VAL A 50 -17.33 -7.19 -3.95
N ALA A 51 -17.34 -5.96 -3.44
CA ALA A 51 -18.26 -5.56 -2.36
C ALA A 51 -19.72 -5.64 -2.80
N CYS A 52 -20.07 -5.29 -4.03
CA CYS A 52 -21.43 -5.46 -4.56
C CYS A 52 -21.86 -6.93 -4.58
N PHE A 53 -21.00 -7.85 -5.02
CA PHE A 53 -21.33 -9.29 -5.06
C PHE A 53 -21.35 -9.96 -3.68
N THR A 54 -20.57 -9.43 -2.73
CA THR A 54 -20.44 -10.00 -1.37
C THR A 54 -21.24 -9.24 -0.32
N PHE A 55 -22.05 -8.26 -0.73
CA PHE A 55 -22.76 -7.34 0.17
C PHE A 55 -21.85 -6.73 1.25
N GLY A 56 -20.62 -6.37 0.86
CA GLY A 56 -19.61 -5.76 1.73
C GLY A 56 -18.79 -6.72 2.60
N LEU A 57 -19.09 -8.03 2.61
CA LEU A 57 -18.32 -9.02 3.39
C LEU A 57 -16.85 -9.11 2.95
N SER A 58 -16.57 -8.83 1.68
CA SER A 58 -15.19 -8.79 1.17
C SER A 58 -14.29 -7.78 1.88
N ASN A 59 -14.83 -6.75 2.54
CA ASN A 59 -14.04 -5.81 3.35
C ASN A 59 -13.26 -6.52 4.47
N ILE A 60 -13.81 -7.61 5.02
CA ILE A 60 -13.18 -8.45 6.05
C ILE A 60 -11.93 -9.15 5.51
N VAL A 61 -11.93 -9.53 4.22
CA VAL A 61 -10.74 -10.10 3.59
C VAL A 61 -9.76 -8.99 3.21
N PHE A 62 -10.26 -7.93 2.56
CA PHE A 62 -9.42 -6.86 2.04
C PHE A 62 -8.69 -6.06 3.12
N MET A 63 -9.22 -5.95 4.35
CA MET A 63 -8.51 -5.30 5.46
C MET A 63 -7.12 -5.90 5.74
N PHE A 64 -6.91 -7.19 5.47
CA PHE A 64 -5.63 -7.87 5.69
C PHE A 64 -4.69 -7.75 4.49
N ILE A 65 -5.23 -7.76 3.27
CA ILE A 65 -4.43 -7.90 2.04
C ILE A 65 -4.23 -6.60 1.28
N TYR A 66 -5.14 -5.62 1.37
CA TYR A 66 -5.15 -4.44 0.50
C TYR A 66 -3.86 -3.62 0.63
N ASN A 67 -3.41 -3.31 1.86
CA ASN A 67 -2.18 -2.54 2.06
C ASN A 67 -0.95 -3.22 1.42
N LYS A 68 -0.86 -4.56 1.50
CA LYS A 68 0.21 -5.34 0.86
C LYS A 68 0.11 -5.25 -0.67
N LEU A 69 -1.09 -5.37 -1.22
CA LEU A 69 -1.34 -5.27 -2.66
C LEU A 69 -0.99 -3.88 -3.20
N TYR A 70 -1.35 -2.82 -2.46
CA TYR A 70 -1.00 -1.45 -2.79
C TYR A 70 0.51 -1.24 -2.87
N VAL A 71 1.27 -1.70 -1.86
CA VAL A 71 2.74 -1.65 -1.87
C VAL A 71 3.32 -2.39 -3.06
N ARG A 72 2.83 -3.59 -3.36
CA ARG A 72 3.28 -4.39 -4.50
C ARG A 72 3.10 -3.64 -5.82
N ASP A 73 1.96 -2.98 -6.01
CA ASP A 73 1.67 -2.25 -7.23
C ASP A 73 2.49 -0.97 -7.36
N LEU A 74 2.81 -0.30 -6.24
CA LEU A 74 3.76 0.82 -6.25
C LEU A 74 5.15 0.36 -6.71
N ILE A 75 5.65 -0.74 -6.13
CA ILE A 75 6.96 -1.31 -6.52
C ILE A 75 6.95 -1.71 -8.00
N GLY A 76 5.91 -2.40 -8.46
CA GLY A 76 5.74 -2.77 -9.88
C GLY A 76 5.63 -1.57 -10.82
N SER A 77 5.19 -0.42 -10.32
CA SER A 77 5.13 0.86 -11.04
C SER A 77 6.45 1.66 -10.97
N GLY A 78 7.52 1.05 -10.47
CA GLY A 78 8.86 1.64 -10.38
C GLY A 78 9.08 2.57 -9.19
N TYR A 79 8.17 2.61 -8.21
CA TYR A 79 8.39 3.38 -6.99
C TYR A 79 9.41 2.68 -6.09
N LYS A 80 10.25 3.48 -5.44
CA LYS A 80 11.26 3.02 -4.48
C LYS A 80 11.02 3.65 -3.11
N ALA A 81 11.31 2.92 -2.04
CA ALA A 81 11.16 3.41 -0.68
C ALA A 81 12.19 4.50 -0.39
N GLN A 82 11.71 5.70 -0.07
CA GLN A 82 12.54 6.84 0.34
C GLN A 82 12.75 6.87 1.85
N SER A 83 11.69 6.62 2.63
CA SER A 83 11.76 6.63 4.08
C SER A 83 10.70 5.70 4.68
N ILE A 84 10.89 5.36 5.96
CA ILE A 84 9.96 4.57 6.76
C ILE A 84 9.65 5.36 8.03
N ALA A 85 8.37 5.43 8.41
CA ALA A 85 7.94 6.19 9.57
C ALA A 85 8.50 5.61 10.88
N SER A 86 8.57 4.28 10.98
CA SER A 86 9.15 3.60 12.13
C SER A 86 9.63 2.19 11.78
N GLY A 87 10.76 1.78 12.37
CA GLY A 87 11.36 0.46 12.18
C GLY A 87 12.36 0.38 11.02
N ASP A 88 12.73 -0.84 10.66
CA ASP A 88 13.66 -1.12 9.55
C ASP A 88 12.89 -1.64 8.33
N LEU A 89 13.22 -1.12 7.15
CA LEU A 89 12.69 -1.58 5.88
C LEU A 89 12.99 -3.07 5.63
N SER A 90 14.12 -3.58 6.11
CA SER A 90 14.47 -5.00 6.01
C SER A 90 13.49 -5.88 6.79
N TYR A 91 13.10 -5.44 8.00
CA TYR A 91 12.07 -6.11 8.79
C TYR A 91 10.69 -6.05 8.10
N VAL A 92 10.34 -4.90 7.52
CA VAL A 92 9.09 -4.77 6.76
C VAL A 92 9.07 -5.71 5.55
N SER A 93 10.15 -5.72 4.77
CA SER A 93 10.35 -6.60 3.61
C SER A 93 10.16 -8.07 3.98
N ALA A 94 10.80 -8.52 5.07
CA ALA A 94 10.64 -9.88 5.60
C ALA A 94 9.19 -10.18 6.02
N LYS A 95 8.53 -9.23 6.70
CA LYS A 95 7.16 -9.42 7.22
C LYS A 95 6.11 -9.45 6.13
N ILE A 96 6.26 -8.67 5.07
CA ILE A 96 5.33 -8.68 3.93
C ILE A 96 5.73 -9.73 2.88
N GLY A 97 6.92 -10.32 2.99
CA GLY A 97 7.45 -11.32 2.07
C GLY A 97 7.71 -10.76 0.67
N MET A 98 8.13 -9.50 0.57
CA MET A 98 8.44 -8.84 -0.71
C MET A 98 9.61 -7.88 -0.51
N GLU A 99 10.58 -7.94 -1.42
CA GLU A 99 11.71 -7.02 -1.42
C GLU A 99 11.24 -5.61 -1.77
N ILE A 100 11.53 -4.65 -0.89
CA ILE A 100 11.20 -3.24 -1.12
C ILE A 100 12.46 -2.52 -1.62
N PRO A 101 12.50 -2.09 -2.89
CA PRO A 101 13.66 -1.40 -3.42
C PRO A 101 13.83 -0.05 -2.71
N ARG A 102 15.03 0.22 -2.20
CA ARG A 102 15.37 1.52 -1.60
C ARG A 102 15.67 2.53 -2.71
N LEU A 103 15.23 3.76 -2.51
CA LEU A 103 15.71 4.87 -3.32
C LEU A 103 17.14 5.15 -2.86
N GLU A 104 18.11 4.98 -3.75
CA GLU A 104 19.49 5.32 -3.43
C GLU A 104 19.56 6.81 -3.09
N ALA A 105 20.21 7.13 -1.97
CA ALA A 105 20.57 8.52 -1.69
C ALA A 105 21.54 8.92 -2.80
N VAL A 106 21.14 9.88 -3.65
CA VAL A 106 22.06 10.48 -4.61
C VAL A 106 23.18 11.06 -3.79
N SER A 107 24.34 10.40 -3.78
CA SER A 107 25.59 10.94 -3.26
C SER A 107 26.00 12.08 -4.18
N GLY A 108 25.49 13.28 -3.88
CA GLY A 108 25.88 14.54 -4.47
C GLY A 108 26.72 15.35 -3.51
#